data_AF-E9B1E2-F1
#
_entry.id   AF-E9B1E2-F1
#
_cell.length_a   1.000
_cell.length_b   1.000
_cell.length_c   1.000
_cell.angle_alpha   90.00
_cell.angle_beta   90.00
_cell.angle_gamma   90.00
#
_symmetry.space_group_name_H-M   'P 1'
#
loop_
_entity.id
_entity.type
_entity.pdbx_description
1 polymer ?
#
loop_
_entity_poly.entity_id
_entity_poly.type
_entity_poly.pdbx_seq_one_letter_code
_entity_poly.pdbx_strand_id
1 'polypeptide(L)'
;MKAIRTSREREVEANIALREREIATLEQEKTDLQSCMTVVNPKRREDQLLASFPVLDYCGRKPRQTIQNVSVEQYGNIIVQLEIAKKAIDAQNQKDRAEIQELSRLIREQEKQQKMLAQKTRRLGEDAGFDSKWVTRRQRDKMMKMQAYKTDVSVAELEARTRLMDHEVKVAKLLGEKKGATILALTKLVEKRRSTIDDIDSLYNEIRIVDRDTTVASEELAKVNADIQDADAWLEARPNPADSLARKVIEEDSATLKEEREQTVNEQRVPQERVIKAQDYRIAQLEKRAKIVQRALQNNGLSREVDKIVAHGWSQRELEVPEDQEELYDIEKIIPAQEKVHPGIYNLLLTEKEKMARTVSILTITAKEKEELMAALTARLEKLAAECNEAIQELDNYASGMVFSEEQQRVQALKWVREQRRHCAKLFYEKSLLESVVEEDG
;
A
#
# COMPACT_ATOMS: atom_id res chain seq x y z
N MET A 1 -13.12 -24.55 71.45
CA MET A 1 -11.71 -24.61 70.97
C MET A 1 -10.91 -25.80 71.53
N LYS A 2 -10.97 -26.16 72.82
CA LYS A 2 -10.21 -27.33 73.36
C LYS A 2 -10.71 -28.71 72.85
N ALA A 3 -12.01 -28.91 72.69
CA ALA A 3 -12.59 -30.19 72.26
C ALA A 3 -12.26 -30.59 70.79
N ILE A 4 -12.04 -29.60 69.91
CA ILE A 4 -11.70 -29.85 68.50
C ILE A 4 -10.23 -30.27 68.36
N ARG A 5 -9.34 -29.76 69.23
CA ARG A 5 -7.93 -30.17 69.25
C ARG A 5 -7.77 -31.61 69.72
N THR A 6 -8.46 -32.01 70.79
CA THR A 6 -8.43 -33.39 71.30
C THR A 6 -9.03 -34.40 70.31
N SER A 7 -9.98 -33.99 69.47
CA SER A 7 -10.52 -34.85 68.40
C SER A 7 -9.49 -35.06 67.28
N ARG A 8 -8.79 -33.99 66.87
CA ARG A 8 -7.74 -34.06 65.86
C ARG A 8 -6.52 -34.83 66.35
N GLU A 9 -6.16 -34.71 67.62
CA GLU A 9 -5.08 -35.48 68.23
C GLU A 9 -5.39 -36.99 68.20
N ARG A 10 -6.62 -37.39 68.54
CA ARG A 10 -7.05 -38.81 68.42
C ARG A 10 -7.09 -39.32 66.98
N GLU A 11 -7.47 -38.47 66.02
CA GLU A 11 -7.48 -38.82 64.60
C GLU A 11 -6.06 -38.96 64.03
N VAL A 12 -5.12 -38.13 64.50
CA VAL A 12 -3.70 -38.24 64.16
C VAL A 12 -3.10 -39.49 64.82
N GLU A 13 -3.40 -39.77 66.09
CA GLU A 13 -2.98 -41.01 66.77
C GLU A 13 -3.52 -42.27 66.09
N ALA A 14 -4.80 -42.26 65.66
CA ALA A 14 -5.38 -43.38 64.93
C ALA A 14 -4.72 -43.59 63.55
N ASN A 15 -4.38 -42.50 62.85
CA ASN A 15 -3.66 -42.57 61.58
C ASN A 15 -2.20 -43.02 61.76
N ILE A 16 -1.53 -42.61 62.84
CA ILE A 16 -0.19 -43.09 63.18
C ILE A 16 -0.25 -44.59 63.48
N ALA A 17 -1.21 -45.05 64.28
CA ALA A 17 -1.37 -46.47 64.59
C ALA A 17 -1.70 -47.33 63.35
N LEU A 18 -2.47 -46.79 62.39
CA LEU A 18 -2.72 -47.45 61.11
C LEU A 18 -1.44 -47.55 60.26
N ARG A 19 -0.66 -46.47 60.19
CA ARG A 19 0.62 -46.47 59.47
C ARG A 19 1.67 -47.35 60.13
N GLU A 20 1.70 -47.44 61.45
CA GLU A 20 2.60 -48.35 62.18
C GLU A 20 2.23 -49.81 61.91
N ARG A 21 0.94 -50.15 61.83
CA ARG A 21 0.50 -51.48 61.41
C ARG A 21 0.87 -51.78 59.95
N GLU A 22 0.69 -50.81 59.06
CA GLU A 22 1.04 -50.95 57.65
C GLU A 22 2.55 -51.13 57.45
N ILE A 23 3.36 -50.38 58.21
CA ILE A 23 4.81 -50.55 58.25
C ILE A 23 5.17 -51.93 58.80
N ALA A 24 4.54 -52.39 59.88
CA ALA A 24 4.79 -53.72 60.43
C ALA A 24 4.43 -54.84 59.44
N THR A 25 3.33 -54.71 58.69
CA THR A 25 2.98 -55.66 57.63
C THR A 25 3.96 -55.64 56.47
N LEU A 26 4.43 -54.45 56.05
CA LEU A 26 5.42 -54.31 54.99
C LEU A 26 6.81 -54.80 55.42
N GLU A 27 7.16 -54.63 56.70
CA GLU A 27 8.38 -55.20 57.28
C GLU A 27 8.30 -56.72 57.35
N GLN A 28 7.14 -57.28 57.69
CA GLN A 28 6.89 -58.71 57.68
C GLN A 28 6.97 -59.28 56.25
N GLU A 29 6.32 -58.64 55.26
CA GLU A 29 6.45 -59.01 53.85
C GLU A 29 7.89 -58.89 53.34
N LYS A 30 8.63 -57.86 53.78
CA LYS A 30 10.05 -57.71 53.47
C LYS A 30 10.87 -58.85 54.07
N THR A 31 10.61 -59.26 55.31
CA THR A 31 11.30 -60.40 55.93
C THR A 31 10.95 -61.72 55.24
N ASP A 32 9.69 -61.90 54.84
CA ASP A 32 9.23 -63.09 54.12
C ASP A 32 9.86 -63.16 52.72
N LEU A 33 9.94 -62.04 52.01
CA LEU A 33 10.63 -61.94 50.72
C LEU A 33 12.16 -62.12 50.87
N GLN A 34 12.79 -61.59 51.92
CA GLN A 34 14.21 -61.83 52.20
C GLN A 34 14.48 -63.31 52.57
N SER A 35 13.56 -63.97 53.27
CA SER A 35 13.66 -65.40 53.56
C SER A 35 13.52 -66.25 52.28
N CYS A 36 12.63 -65.86 51.36
CA CYS A 36 12.51 -66.48 50.04
C CYS A 36 13.75 -66.28 49.16
N MET A 37 14.46 -65.16 49.30
CA MET A 37 15.70 -64.89 48.54
C MET A 37 16.95 -65.61 49.05
N THR A 38 16.95 -66.11 50.30
CA THR A 38 18.12 -66.78 50.90
C THR A 38 18.15 -68.30 50.67
N VAL A 39 17.11 -68.89 50.08
CA VAL A 39 17.06 -70.31 49.72
C VAL A 39 17.23 -70.52 48.21
N VAL A 40 18.33 -70.00 47.65
CA VAL A 40 18.84 -70.49 46.37
C VAL A 40 20.36 -70.53 46.47
N ASN A 41 20.92 -71.67 46.89
CA ASN A 41 22.35 -71.95 46.74
C ASN A 41 22.62 -72.28 45.26
N PRO A 42 23.29 -71.41 44.47
CA PRO A 42 23.66 -71.77 43.12
C PRO A 42 24.97 -72.57 43.17
N LYS A 43 24.95 -73.74 42.51
CA LYS A 43 26.15 -74.54 42.23
C LYS A 43 27.26 -73.64 41.66
N ARG A 44 28.48 -73.77 42.16
CA ARG A 44 29.68 -73.04 41.71
C ARG A 44 29.72 -72.97 40.17
N ARG A 45 29.47 -71.79 39.62
CA ARG A 45 29.66 -71.46 38.19
C ARG A 45 31.02 -70.75 38.06
N GLU A 46 31.73 -71.04 36.98
CA GLU A 46 33.13 -70.63 36.76
C GLU A 46 33.33 -69.12 36.52
N ASP A 47 32.25 -68.35 36.31
CA ASP A 47 32.29 -66.88 36.18
C ASP A 47 31.49 -66.19 37.30
N GLN A 48 32.22 -65.44 38.15
CA GLN A 48 31.68 -64.78 39.35
C GLN A 48 30.62 -63.70 39.03
N LEU A 49 30.72 -63.05 37.86
CA LEU A 49 29.76 -62.05 37.38
C LEU A 49 28.44 -62.67 36.86
N LEU A 50 28.52 -63.81 36.15
CA LEU A 50 27.33 -64.52 35.63
C LEU A 50 26.56 -65.24 36.75
N ALA A 51 27.25 -65.63 37.82
CA ALA A 51 26.60 -66.17 39.02
C ALA A 51 25.80 -65.09 39.78
N SER A 52 26.28 -63.85 39.76
CA SER A 52 25.69 -62.73 40.51
C SER A 52 24.52 -62.07 39.76
N PHE A 53 24.50 -62.14 38.42
CA PHE A 53 23.48 -61.53 37.57
C PHE A 53 23.00 -62.50 36.48
N PRO A 54 21.97 -63.34 36.75
CA PRO A 54 21.45 -64.31 35.79
C PRO A 54 20.90 -63.68 34.50
N VAL A 55 20.49 -62.42 34.55
CA VAL A 55 19.91 -61.66 33.42
C VAL A 55 20.92 -61.45 32.28
N LEU A 56 22.22 -61.55 32.56
CA LEU A 56 23.25 -61.47 31.53
C LEU A 56 23.21 -62.67 30.55
N ASP A 57 22.53 -63.78 30.89
CA ASP A 57 22.33 -64.92 29.99
C ASP A 57 21.50 -64.56 28.73
N TYR A 58 20.75 -63.45 28.76
CA TYR A 58 19.98 -62.93 27.63
C TYR A 58 20.78 -62.00 26.70
N CYS A 59 22.02 -61.65 27.05
CA CYS A 59 22.80 -60.62 26.35
C CYS A 59 24.08 -61.20 25.69
N GLY A 60 24.45 -60.70 24.50
CA GLY A 60 25.70 -61.05 23.79
C GLY A 60 25.53 -61.56 22.36
N ARG A 61 26.65 -61.86 21.66
CA ARG A 61 26.64 -62.37 20.26
C ARG A 61 26.05 -63.78 20.12
N LYS A 62 25.98 -64.54 21.22
CA LYS A 62 25.33 -65.87 21.32
C LYS A 62 24.61 -65.95 22.68
N PRO A 63 23.41 -65.35 22.83
CA PRO A 63 22.70 -65.39 24.09
C PRO A 63 22.26 -66.83 24.42
N ARG A 64 22.34 -67.22 25.69
CA ARG A 64 21.95 -68.57 26.14
C ARG A 64 20.44 -68.72 26.26
N GLN A 65 19.72 -67.61 26.41
CA GLN A 65 18.25 -67.56 26.42
C GLN A 65 17.75 -66.42 25.52
N THR A 66 16.61 -66.63 24.87
CA THR A 66 15.98 -65.63 23.99
C THR A 66 15.12 -64.64 24.77
N ILE A 67 15.33 -63.35 24.54
CA ILE A 67 14.61 -62.23 25.18
C ILE A 67 13.08 -62.30 24.91
N GLN A 68 12.64 -62.96 23.84
CA GLN A 68 11.23 -63.13 23.50
C GLN A 68 10.43 -63.97 24.51
N ASN A 69 11.10 -64.73 25.39
CA ASN A 69 10.45 -65.61 26.37
C ASN A 69 10.13 -64.89 27.69
N VAL A 70 10.41 -63.59 27.78
CA VAL A 70 10.18 -62.77 28.97
C VAL A 70 8.75 -62.20 28.93
N SER A 71 7.99 -62.37 30.00
CA SER A 71 6.63 -61.79 30.12
C SER A 71 6.70 -60.26 30.23
N VAL A 72 5.72 -59.54 29.66
CA VAL A 72 5.68 -58.06 29.58
C VAL A 72 5.87 -57.40 30.96
N GLU A 73 5.28 -58.00 32.00
CA GLU A 73 5.34 -57.53 33.39
C GLU A 73 6.76 -57.61 34.00
N GLN A 74 7.62 -58.50 33.48
CA GLN A 74 8.98 -58.72 33.97
C GLN A 74 10.03 -57.84 33.27
N TYR A 75 9.69 -57.14 32.18
CA TYR A 75 10.64 -56.28 31.47
C TYR A 75 11.17 -55.15 32.33
N GLY A 76 10.32 -54.52 33.15
CA GLY A 76 10.74 -53.46 34.07
C GLY A 76 11.83 -53.94 35.04
N ASN A 77 11.61 -55.10 35.65
CA ASN A 77 12.58 -55.70 36.57
C ASN A 77 13.88 -56.14 35.86
N ILE A 78 13.78 -56.66 34.64
CA ILE A 78 14.95 -57.06 33.85
C ILE A 78 15.78 -55.84 33.42
N ILE A 79 15.14 -54.74 33.03
CA ILE A 79 15.84 -53.49 32.71
C ILE A 79 16.57 -52.95 33.94
N VAL A 80 15.91 -52.91 35.10
CA VAL A 80 16.55 -52.47 36.35
C VAL A 80 17.73 -53.38 36.73
N GLN A 81 17.58 -54.71 36.59
CA GLN A 81 18.68 -55.65 36.85
C GLN A 81 19.84 -55.52 35.83
N LEU A 82 19.54 -55.20 34.56
CA LEU A 82 20.56 -54.89 33.56
C LEU A 82 21.29 -53.57 33.86
N GLU A 83 20.58 -52.55 34.36
CA GLU A 83 21.21 -51.29 34.78
C GLU A 83 22.11 -51.48 36.00
N ILE A 84 21.67 -52.29 36.98
CA ILE A 84 22.49 -52.64 38.15
C ILE A 84 23.72 -53.44 37.69
N ALA A 85 23.55 -54.42 36.80
CA ALA A 85 24.65 -55.20 36.25
C ALA A 85 25.64 -54.32 35.46
N LYS A 86 25.13 -53.37 34.66
CA LYS A 86 25.96 -52.39 33.94
C LYS A 86 26.79 -51.54 34.91
N LYS A 87 26.16 -50.98 35.95
CA LYS A 87 26.87 -50.20 36.97
C LYS A 87 27.93 -51.02 37.70
N ALA A 88 27.64 -52.29 38.00
CA ALA A 88 28.61 -53.19 38.63
C ALA A 88 29.81 -53.52 37.71
N ILE A 89 29.55 -53.76 36.42
CA ILE A 89 30.60 -53.97 35.41
C ILE A 89 31.45 -52.71 35.23
N ASP A 90 30.83 -51.54 35.16
CA ASP A 90 31.55 -50.27 35.04
C ASP A 90 32.44 -50.00 36.27
N ALA A 91 31.95 -50.30 37.48
CA ALA A 91 32.73 -50.19 38.71
C ALA A 91 33.91 -51.19 38.75
N GLN A 92 33.70 -52.44 38.28
CA GLN A 92 34.77 -53.42 38.20
C GLN A 92 35.83 -53.02 37.15
N ASN A 93 35.40 -52.55 35.97
CA ASN A 93 36.31 -52.04 34.94
C ASN A 93 37.13 -50.84 35.43
N GLN A 94 36.56 -49.98 36.29
CA GLN A 94 37.31 -48.89 36.92
C GLN A 94 38.36 -49.40 37.91
N LYS A 95 38.05 -50.42 38.72
CA LYS A 95 39.03 -51.09 39.60
C LYS A 95 40.14 -51.74 38.79
N ASP A 96 39.81 -52.51 37.76
CA ASP A 96 40.78 -53.19 36.91
C ASP A 96 41.70 -52.17 36.21
N ARG A 97 41.16 -51.02 35.78
CA ARG A 97 41.96 -49.92 35.23
C ARG A 97 42.93 -49.33 36.25
N ALA A 98 42.50 -49.16 37.50
CA ALA A 98 43.36 -48.68 38.57
C ALA A 98 44.48 -49.69 38.88
N GLU A 99 44.16 -50.99 38.95
CA GLU A 99 45.15 -52.06 39.15
C GLU A 99 46.15 -52.14 37.98
N ILE A 100 45.69 -52.04 36.73
CA ILE A 100 46.57 -52.00 35.54
C ILE A 100 47.50 -50.79 35.59
N GLN A 101 47.01 -49.63 36.05
CA GLN A 101 47.84 -48.43 36.22
C GLN A 101 48.89 -48.61 37.32
N GLU A 102 48.54 -49.22 38.45
CA GLU A 102 49.49 -49.56 39.52
C GLU A 102 50.54 -50.57 39.04
N LEU A 103 50.13 -51.65 38.37
CA LEU A 103 51.04 -52.63 37.78
C LEU A 103 51.98 -51.98 36.76
N SER A 104 51.46 -51.10 35.90
CA SER A 104 52.27 -50.36 34.95
C SER A 104 53.27 -49.43 35.63
N ARG A 105 52.90 -48.83 36.76
CA ARG A 105 53.81 -48.02 37.58
C ARG A 105 54.90 -48.89 38.21
N LEU A 106 54.55 -50.04 38.77
CA LEU A 106 55.51 -50.99 39.34
C LEU A 106 56.50 -51.51 38.29
N ILE A 107 56.03 -51.82 37.08
CA ILE A 107 56.91 -52.21 35.95
C ILE A 107 57.89 -51.08 35.64
N ARG A 108 57.45 -49.83 35.55
CA ARG A 108 58.34 -48.68 35.32
C ARG A 108 59.35 -48.47 36.46
N GLU A 109 58.96 -48.70 37.71
CA GLU A 109 59.86 -48.65 38.86
C GLU A 109 60.90 -49.78 38.81
N GLN A 110 60.49 -51.01 38.45
CA GLN A 110 61.40 -52.13 38.25
C GLN A 110 62.36 -51.89 37.08
N GLU A 111 61.89 -51.34 35.96
CA GLU A 111 62.75 -50.96 34.83
C GLU A 111 63.78 -49.89 35.23
N LYS A 112 63.39 -48.91 36.05
CA LYS A 112 64.33 -47.91 36.61
C LYS A 112 65.36 -48.57 37.52
N GLN A 113 64.94 -49.48 38.40
CA GLN A 113 65.86 -50.23 39.25
C GLN A 113 66.83 -51.09 38.43
N GLN A 114 66.37 -51.76 37.37
CA GLN A 114 67.23 -52.51 36.47
C GLN A 114 68.22 -51.62 35.72
N LYS A 115 67.81 -50.42 35.26
CA LYS A 115 68.73 -49.45 34.64
C LYS A 115 69.78 -48.94 35.64
N MET A 116 69.39 -48.68 36.88
CA MET A 116 70.31 -48.29 37.95
C MET A 116 71.29 -49.41 38.30
N LEU A 117 70.82 -50.67 38.38
CA LEU A 117 71.68 -51.84 38.58
C LEU A 117 72.63 -52.01 37.40
N ALA A 118 72.15 -51.92 36.16
CA ALA A 118 73.00 -52.00 34.96
C ALA A 118 74.07 -50.89 34.95
N GLN A 119 73.73 -49.66 35.35
CA GLN A 119 74.70 -48.58 35.50
C GLN A 119 75.70 -48.84 36.64
N LYS A 120 75.26 -49.35 37.80
CA LYS A 120 76.17 -49.73 38.90
C LYS A 120 77.10 -50.86 38.50
N THR A 121 76.60 -51.89 37.83
CA THR A 121 77.41 -53.00 37.31
C THR A 121 78.42 -52.50 36.27
N ARG A 122 78.04 -51.54 35.43
CA ARG A 122 78.95 -50.89 34.49
C ARG A 122 80.04 -50.08 35.21
N ARG A 123 79.68 -49.27 36.20
CA ARG A 123 80.64 -48.50 37.01
C ARG A 123 81.57 -49.41 37.81
N LEU A 124 81.06 -50.47 38.43
CA LEU A 124 81.89 -51.47 39.11
C LEU A 124 82.84 -52.20 38.14
N GLY A 125 82.40 -52.47 36.91
CA GLY A 125 83.27 -53.02 35.86
C GLY A 125 84.37 -52.04 35.43
N GLU A 126 84.06 -50.75 35.34
CA GLU A 126 85.00 -49.67 35.03
C GLU A 126 85.99 -49.41 36.20
N ASP A 127 85.52 -49.40 37.45
CA ASP A 127 86.33 -49.21 38.66
C ASP A 127 87.23 -50.43 38.97
N ALA A 128 86.81 -51.64 38.59
CA ALA A 128 87.59 -52.87 38.75
C ALA A 128 88.53 -53.18 37.56
N GLY A 129 88.56 -52.33 36.52
CA GLY A 129 89.42 -52.51 35.34
C GLY A 129 89.04 -53.70 34.44
N PHE A 130 87.79 -54.18 34.49
CA PHE A 130 87.30 -55.31 33.70
C PHE A 130 86.63 -54.84 32.40
N ASP A 131 87.27 -55.10 31.24
CA ASP A 131 86.66 -54.87 29.94
C ASP A 131 85.63 -55.97 29.59
N SER A 132 84.36 -55.61 29.73
CA SER A 132 83.15 -56.43 29.53
C SER A 132 82.94 -57.01 28.11
N LYS A 133 83.85 -56.76 27.17
CA LYS A 133 83.82 -57.32 25.80
C LYS A 133 84.37 -58.74 25.66
N TRP A 134 85.05 -59.28 26.67
CA TRP A 134 85.66 -60.63 26.58
C TRP A 134 84.65 -61.78 26.83
N VAL A 135 83.51 -61.51 27.48
CA VAL A 135 82.52 -62.54 27.87
C VAL A 135 81.59 -62.94 26.71
N THR A 136 81.34 -62.04 25.76
CA THR A 136 80.32 -62.24 24.72
C THR A 136 80.75 -63.18 23.59
N ARG A 137 82.03 -63.54 23.47
CA ARG A 137 82.53 -64.43 22.40
C ARG A 137 82.47 -65.92 22.75
N ARG A 138 82.40 -66.27 24.05
CA ARG A 138 82.40 -67.68 24.52
C ARG A 138 80.99 -68.29 24.69
N GLN A 139 79.94 -67.49 24.61
CA GLN A 139 78.54 -67.93 24.81
C GLN A 139 77.76 -68.23 23.52
N ARG A 140 78.24 -67.84 22.32
CA ARG A 140 77.56 -68.20 21.05
C ARG A 140 77.66 -69.69 20.70
N ASP A 141 78.78 -70.35 21.03
CA ASP A 141 78.98 -71.77 20.70
C ASP A 141 78.19 -72.74 21.57
N LYS A 142 77.65 -72.29 22.71
CA LYS A 142 76.78 -73.12 23.57
C LYS A 142 75.30 -73.08 23.18
N MET A 143 74.88 -72.12 22.35
CA MET A 143 73.46 -71.90 22.02
C MET A 143 73.00 -72.70 20.78
N MET A 144 73.93 -73.20 19.95
CA MET A 144 73.64 -74.00 18.74
C MET A 144 73.40 -75.50 19.01
N LYS A 145 73.54 -76.00 20.25
CA LYS A 145 73.40 -77.44 20.59
C LYS A 145 72.06 -77.85 21.21
N MET A 146 71.06 -76.96 21.31
CA MET A 146 69.76 -77.25 21.95
C MET A 146 68.54 -77.26 21.02
N GLN A 147 68.68 -77.07 19.70
CA GLN A 147 67.54 -77.03 18.76
C GLN A 147 67.28 -78.35 18.00
N ALA A 148 67.61 -79.49 18.61
CA ALA A 148 67.29 -80.81 18.06
C ALA A 148 66.18 -81.48 18.89
N TYR A 149 64.93 -81.04 18.71
CA TYR A 149 63.76 -81.91 18.85
C TYR A 149 62.86 -81.73 17.63
N LYS A 150 62.71 -82.83 16.90
CA LYS A 150 61.99 -83.00 15.64
C LYS A 150 60.48 -82.73 15.79
N THR A 151 59.92 -82.06 14.79
CA THR A 151 58.67 -82.48 14.12
C THR A 151 58.88 -82.25 12.62
N ASP A 152 58.96 -83.33 11.85
CA ASP A 152 59.22 -83.33 10.40
C ASP A 152 58.07 -82.70 9.59
N VAL A 153 58.40 -81.75 8.70
CA VAL A 153 57.57 -81.31 7.54
C VAL A 153 58.52 -81.04 6.37
N SER A 154 58.22 -81.59 5.18
CA SER A 154 59.09 -81.58 3.98
C SER A 154 59.17 -80.21 3.27
N VAL A 155 60.32 -79.88 2.67
CA VAL A 155 60.62 -78.57 2.04
C VAL A 155 59.76 -78.27 0.80
N ALA A 156 59.40 -79.28 0.00
CA ALA A 156 58.51 -79.08 -1.16
C ALA A 156 57.07 -78.72 -0.73
N GLU A 157 56.61 -79.26 0.41
CA GLU A 157 55.34 -78.86 1.01
C GLU A 157 55.40 -77.44 1.56
N LEU A 158 56.56 -77.03 2.09
CA LEU A 158 56.75 -75.65 2.55
C LEU A 158 56.67 -74.66 1.39
N GLU A 159 57.30 -74.92 0.24
CA GLU A 159 57.27 -74.01 -0.92
C GLU A 159 55.88 -73.90 -1.58
N ALA A 160 55.15 -75.00 -1.69
CA ALA A 160 53.76 -74.99 -2.15
C ALA A 160 52.86 -74.23 -1.17
N ARG A 161 53.08 -74.40 0.15
CA ARG A 161 52.40 -73.62 1.18
C ARG A 161 52.74 -72.13 1.10
N THR A 162 53.98 -71.73 0.78
CA THR A 162 54.34 -70.30 0.65
C THR A 162 53.62 -69.64 -0.53
N ARG A 163 53.54 -70.29 -1.69
CA ARG A 163 52.84 -69.71 -2.85
C ARG A 163 51.33 -69.59 -2.62
N LEU A 164 50.73 -70.58 -1.95
CA LEU A 164 49.34 -70.49 -1.51
C LEU A 164 49.16 -69.37 -0.48
N MET A 165 50.06 -69.26 0.51
CA MET A 165 50.04 -68.15 1.46
C MET A 165 50.17 -66.79 0.78
N ASP A 166 51.03 -66.61 -0.22
CA ASP A 166 51.19 -65.34 -0.93
C ASP A 166 49.93 -64.96 -1.73
N HIS A 167 49.26 -65.95 -2.33
CA HIS A 167 47.99 -65.73 -3.02
C HIS A 167 46.89 -65.35 -2.03
N GLU A 168 46.76 -66.10 -0.93
CA GLU A 168 45.81 -65.82 0.16
C GLU A 168 46.07 -64.45 0.79
N VAL A 169 47.33 -64.04 0.97
CA VAL A 169 47.69 -62.71 1.47
C VAL A 169 47.27 -61.62 0.50
N LYS A 170 47.42 -61.82 -0.82
CA LYS A 170 46.96 -60.83 -1.83
C LYS A 170 45.44 -60.72 -1.87
N VAL A 171 44.72 -61.85 -1.83
CA VAL A 171 43.25 -61.87 -1.76
C VAL A 171 42.78 -61.23 -0.45
N ALA A 172 43.41 -61.53 0.68
CA ALA A 172 43.12 -60.93 1.98
C ALA A 172 43.36 -59.42 1.99
N LYS A 173 44.41 -58.92 1.32
CA LYS A 173 44.65 -57.48 1.17
C LYS A 173 43.57 -56.80 0.34
N LEU A 174 43.21 -57.34 -0.83
CA LEU A 174 42.12 -56.80 -1.66
C LEU A 174 40.77 -56.85 -0.94
N LEU A 175 40.51 -57.93 -0.19
CA LEU A 175 39.32 -58.06 0.64
C LEU A 175 39.34 -57.02 1.77
N GLY A 176 40.50 -56.79 2.39
CA GLY A 176 40.72 -55.77 3.41
C GLY A 176 40.46 -54.36 2.89
N GLU A 177 40.92 -54.02 1.70
CA GLU A 177 40.68 -52.73 1.04
C GLU A 177 39.20 -52.53 0.70
N LYS A 178 38.53 -53.54 0.12
CA LYS A 178 37.08 -53.47 -0.17
C LYS A 178 36.24 -53.37 1.11
N LYS A 179 36.60 -54.13 2.15
CA LYS A 179 35.95 -54.03 3.47
C LYS A 179 36.24 -52.69 4.14
N GLY A 180 37.45 -52.15 4.02
CA GLY A 180 37.81 -50.83 4.51
C GLY A 180 37.02 -49.72 3.82
N ALA A 181 36.90 -49.77 2.49
CA ALA A 181 36.12 -48.81 1.71
C ALA A 181 34.62 -48.85 2.07
N THR A 182 34.05 -50.05 2.26
CA THR A 182 32.66 -50.21 2.70
C THR A 182 32.44 -49.74 4.13
N ILE A 183 33.38 -49.99 5.05
CA ILE A 183 33.33 -49.43 6.41
C ILE A 183 33.34 -47.90 6.36
N LEU A 184 34.24 -47.28 5.58
CA LEU A 184 34.28 -45.83 5.43
C LEU A 184 32.98 -45.26 4.85
N ALA A 185 32.40 -45.92 3.84
CA ALA A 185 31.11 -45.52 3.28
C ALA A 185 29.97 -45.64 4.29
N LEU A 186 29.95 -46.71 5.09
CA LEU A 186 28.98 -46.90 6.17
C LEU A 186 29.16 -45.86 7.28
N THR A 187 30.40 -45.53 7.67
CA THR A 187 30.67 -44.48 8.65
C THR A 187 30.14 -43.13 8.18
N LYS A 188 30.40 -42.76 6.92
CA LYS A 188 29.84 -41.52 6.33
C LYS A 188 28.31 -41.51 6.32
N LEU A 189 27.68 -42.64 6.04
CA LEU A 189 26.21 -42.76 6.09
C LEU A 189 25.68 -42.64 7.52
N VAL A 190 26.38 -43.21 8.51
CA VAL A 190 26.02 -43.08 9.93
C VAL A 190 26.19 -41.64 10.41
N GLU A 191 27.27 -40.96 10.03
CA GLU A 191 27.49 -39.54 10.33
C GLU A 191 26.40 -38.67 9.72
N LYS A 192 26.05 -38.89 8.44
CA LYS A 192 24.93 -38.19 7.79
C LYS A 192 23.59 -38.47 8.49
N ARG A 193 23.36 -39.70 8.96
CA ARG A 193 22.15 -40.02 9.74
C ARG A 193 22.14 -39.33 11.10
N ARG A 194 23.31 -39.20 11.75
CA ARG A 194 23.42 -38.46 13.02
C ARG A 194 23.11 -36.99 12.82
N SER A 195 23.68 -36.33 11.81
CA SER A 195 23.38 -34.93 11.52
C SER A 195 21.88 -34.71 11.26
N THR A 196 21.22 -35.62 10.52
CA THR A 196 19.76 -35.52 10.32
C THR A 196 18.95 -35.73 11.59
N ILE A 197 19.44 -36.53 12.55
CA ILE A 197 18.77 -36.69 13.85
C ILE A 197 18.93 -35.41 14.67
N ASP A 198 20.12 -34.82 14.68
CA ASP A 198 20.37 -33.54 15.35
C ASP A 198 19.49 -32.41 14.76
N ASP A 199 19.31 -32.38 13.43
CA ASP A 199 18.40 -31.45 12.76
C ASP A 199 16.94 -31.68 13.18
N ILE A 200 16.51 -32.94 13.28
CA ILE A 200 15.15 -33.31 13.74
C ILE A 200 14.95 -32.87 15.20
N ASP A 201 15.92 -33.10 16.08
CA ASP A 201 15.85 -32.69 17.48
C ASP A 201 15.80 -31.16 17.62
N SER A 202 16.54 -30.43 16.77
CA SER A 202 16.46 -28.96 16.69
C SER A 202 15.05 -28.51 16.27
N LEU A 203 14.49 -29.11 15.22
CA LEU A 203 13.13 -28.79 14.75
C LEU A 203 12.06 -29.13 15.79
N TYR A 204 12.17 -30.25 16.51
CA TYR A 204 11.25 -30.56 17.60
C TYR A 204 11.32 -29.53 18.73
N ASN A 205 12.51 -29.03 19.04
CA ASN A 205 12.66 -27.98 20.04
C ASN A 205 12.07 -26.64 19.55
N GLU A 206 12.25 -26.29 18.28
CA GLU A 206 11.61 -25.12 17.67
C GLU A 206 10.08 -25.22 17.71
N ILE A 207 9.51 -26.36 17.30
CA ILE A 207 8.08 -26.62 17.36
C ILE A 207 7.57 -26.44 18.80
N ARG A 208 8.29 -27.02 19.78
CA ARG A 208 7.91 -26.89 21.19
C ARG A 208 7.91 -25.44 21.68
N ILE A 209 8.87 -24.62 21.25
CA ILE A 209 8.93 -23.20 21.60
C ILE A 209 7.74 -22.47 20.97
N VAL A 210 7.45 -22.72 19.69
CA VAL A 210 6.32 -22.11 18.98
C VAL A 210 4.98 -22.51 19.62
N ASP A 211 4.80 -23.78 19.99
CA ASP A 211 3.59 -24.25 20.69
C ASP A 211 3.41 -23.53 22.05
N ARG A 212 4.51 -23.32 22.78
CA ARG A 212 4.48 -22.53 24.02
C ARG A 212 4.12 -21.08 23.77
N ASP A 213 4.72 -20.44 22.77
CA ASP A 213 4.49 -19.03 22.50
C ASP A 213 3.08 -18.79 21.92
N THR A 214 2.56 -19.71 21.11
CA THR A 214 1.18 -19.68 20.61
C THR A 214 0.15 -19.88 21.72
N THR A 215 0.40 -20.78 22.68
CA THR A 215 -0.47 -20.95 23.84
C THR A 215 -0.50 -19.69 24.70
N VAL A 216 0.65 -19.10 25.02
CA VAL A 216 0.73 -17.82 25.75
C VAL A 216 -0.03 -16.71 25.01
N ALA A 217 0.17 -16.56 23.70
CA ALA A 217 -0.53 -15.56 22.91
C ALA A 217 -2.06 -15.79 22.88
N SER A 218 -2.51 -17.05 22.86
CA SER A 218 -3.93 -17.39 22.91
C SER A 218 -4.57 -17.04 24.27
N GLU A 219 -3.83 -17.22 25.37
CA GLU A 219 -4.27 -16.81 26.71
C GLU A 219 -4.34 -15.29 26.84
N GLU A 220 -3.38 -14.57 26.27
CA GLU A 220 -3.39 -13.10 26.22
C GLU A 220 -4.57 -12.56 25.41
N LEU A 221 -4.85 -13.13 24.23
CA LEU A 221 -6.02 -12.78 23.43
C LEU A 221 -7.33 -13.06 24.17
N ALA A 222 -7.42 -14.17 24.89
CA ALA A 222 -8.60 -14.49 25.70
C ALA A 222 -8.83 -13.46 26.81
N LYS A 223 -7.77 -12.98 27.48
CA LYS A 223 -7.86 -11.91 28.48
C LYS A 223 -8.32 -10.59 27.86
N VAL A 224 -7.72 -10.17 26.74
CA VAL A 224 -8.12 -8.94 26.04
C VAL A 224 -9.56 -9.01 25.57
N ASN A 225 -10.02 -10.16 25.07
CA ASN A 225 -11.41 -10.35 24.67
C ASN A 225 -12.36 -10.26 25.87
N ALA A 226 -11.97 -10.78 27.05
CA ALA A 226 -12.76 -10.60 28.26
C ALA A 226 -12.83 -9.12 28.68
N ASP A 227 -11.70 -8.40 28.65
CA ASP A 227 -11.66 -6.96 28.94
C ASP A 227 -12.53 -6.14 27.96
N ILE A 228 -12.54 -6.51 26.68
CA ILE A 228 -13.41 -5.88 25.66
C ILE A 228 -14.88 -6.17 25.96
N GLN A 229 -15.23 -7.42 26.27
CA GLN A 229 -16.61 -7.78 26.63
C GLN A 229 -17.08 -7.04 27.89
N ASP A 230 -16.22 -6.88 28.89
CA ASP A 230 -16.51 -6.09 30.09
C ASP A 230 -16.69 -4.61 29.75
N ALA A 231 -15.85 -4.05 28.86
CA ALA A 231 -15.98 -2.67 28.39
C ALA A 231 -17.27 -2.45 27.58
N ASP A 232 -17.62 -3.38 26.70
CA ASP A 232 -18.86 -3.34 25.91
C ASP A 232 -20.08 -3.46 26.82
N ALA A 233 -20.07 -4.39 27.77
CA ALA A 233 -21.13 -4.51 28.78
C ALA A 233 -21.27 -3.22 29.62
N TRP A 234 -20.15 -2.57 29.96
CA TRP A 234 -20.17 -1.27 30.63
C TRP A 234 -20.77 -0.16 29.76
N LEU A 235 -20.49 -0.16 28.44
CA LEU A 235 -21.06 0.78 27.50
C LEU A 235 -22.56 0.56 27.28
N GLU A 236 -23.01 -0.69 27.19
CA GLU A 236 -24.43 -1.06 27.06
C GLU A 236 -25.23 -0.76 28.34
N ALA A 237 -24.64 -1.00 29.52
CA ALA A 237 -25.24 -0.66 30.80
C ALA A 237 -25.33 0.86 31.05
N ARG A 238 -24.59 1.66 30.26
CA ARG A 238 -24.62 3.11 30.37
C ARG A 238 -25.98 3.60 29.85
N PRO A 239 -26.75 4.36 30.65
CA PRO A 239 -28.00 4.93 30.17
C PRO A 239 -27.73 5.76 28.92
N ASN A 240 -28.50 5.50 27.85
CA ASN A 240 -28.37 6.20 26.58
C ASN A 240 -28.42 7.71 26.87
N PRO A 241 -27.40 8.50 26.50
CA PRO A 241 -27.39 9.91 26.85
C PRO A 241 -28.56 10.69 26.20
N ALA A 242 -29.23 10.12 25.20
CA ALA A 242 -30.49 10.61 24.65
C ALA A 242 -31.69 10.51 25.63
N ASP A 243 -31.65 9.58 26.59
CA ASP A 243 -32.69 9.44 27.62
C ASP A 243 -32.43 10.26 28.87
N SER A 244 -31.29 10.97 28.92
CA SER A 244 -30.99 11.92 29.99
C SER A 244 -32.04 13.01 30.03
N LEU A 245 -32.69 13.16 31.17
CA LEU A 245 -33.67 14.20 31.43
C LEU A 245 -33.08 15.61 31.17
N ALA A 246 -31.77 15.79 31.42
CA ALA A 246 -31.07 17.04 31.11
C ALA A 246 -30.97 17.31 29.60
N ARG A 247 -30.81 16.29 28.75
CA ARG A 247 -30.80 16.49 27.30
C ARG A 247 -32.20 16.80 26.76
N LYS A 248 -33.23 16.12 27.27
CA LYS A 248 -34.63 16.41 26.91
C LYS A 248 -35.00 17.85 27.27
N VAL A 249 -34.60 18.32 28.46
CA VAL A 249 -34.76 19.73 28.87
C VAL A 249 -33.99 20.68 27.94
N ILE A 250 -32.73 20.38 27.60
CA ILE A 250 -31.95 21.23 26.67
C ILE A 250 -32.57 21.24 25.26
N GLU A 251 -33.10 20.12 24.78
CA GLU A 251 -33.76 20.03 23.47
C GLU A 251 -35.07 20.83 23.46
N GLU A 252 -35.89 20.70 24.51
CA GLU A 252 -37.09 21.51 24.74
C GLU A 252 -36.73 23.01 24.81
N ASP A 253 -35.75 23.40 25.60
CA ASP A 253 -35.24 24.79 25.70
C ASP A 253 -34.71 25.29 24.34
N SER A 254 -34.05 24.43 23.56
CA SER A 254 -33.56 24.81 22.23
C SER A 254 -34.70 25.00 21.23
N ALA A 255 -35.79 24.26 21.39
CA ALA A 255 -36.98 24.38 20.55
C ALA A 255 -37.75 25.65 20.91
N THR A 256 -37.95 25.94 22.20
CA THR A 256 -38.60 27.18 22.66
C THR A 256 -37.80 28.40 22.24
N LEU A 257 -36.47 28.41 22.40
CA LEU A 257 -35.63 29.53 21.94
C LEU A 257 -35.68 29.74 20.42
N LYS A 258 -35.84 28.67 19.65
CA LYS A 258 -36.04 28.79 18.19
C LYS A 258 -37.40 29.40 17.87
N GLU A 259 -38.46 28.96 18.55
CA GLU A 259 -39.80 29.50 18.39
C GLU A 259 -39.86 30.98 18.78
N GLU A 260 -39.28 31.36 19.93
CA GLU A 260 -39.17 32.76 20.37
C GLU A 260 -38.38 33.62 19.37
N ARG A 261 -37.30 33.07 18.80
CA ARG A 261 -36.54 33.74 17.75
C ARG A 261 -37.37 33.92 16.48
N GLU A 262 -38.09 32.90 16.04
CA GLU A 262 -38.94 33.00 14.86
C GLU A 262 -40.10 33.98 15.09
N GLN A 263 -40.67 33.98 16.29
CA GLN A 263 -41.69 34.93 16.71
C GLN A 263 -41.17 36.37 16.69
N THR A 264 -40.02 36.65 17.32
CA THR A 264 -39.41 37.99 17.30
C THR A 264 -39.05 38.46 15.88
N VAL A 265 -38.55 37.56 15.03
CA VAL A 265 -38.27 37.88 13.62
C VAL A 265 -39.56 38.22 12.88
N ASN A 266 -40.62 37.44 13.04
CA ASN A 266 -41.87 37.64 12.32
C ASN A 266 -42.67 38.85 12.83
N GLU A 267 -42.66 39.11 14.14
CA GLU A 267 -43.42 40.20 14.76
C GLU A 267 -42.72 41.55 14.65
N GLN A 268 -41.39 41.60 14.79
CA GLN A 268 -40.66 42.87 14.85
C GLN A 268 -39.86 43.13 13.57
N ARG A 269 -39.01 42.17 13.18
CA ARG A 269 -38.01 42.41 12.13
C ARG A 269 -38.62 42.47 10.73
N VAL A 270 -39.50 41.52 10.40
CA VAL A 270 -40.11 41.45 9.05
C VAL A 270 -40.98 42.69 8.75
N PRO A 271 -41.86 43.17 9.66
CA PRO A 271 -42.61 44.41 9.44
C PRO A 271 -41.69 45.63 9.30
N GLN A 272 -40.67 45.75 10.14
CA GLN A 272 -39.66 46.83 10.05
C GLN A 272 -38.94 46.82 8.69
N GLU A 273 -38.50 45.66 8.22
CA GLU A 273 -37.85 45.54 6.91
C GLU A 273 -38.78 45.89 5.74
N ARG A 274 -40.08 45.56 5.84
CA ARG A 274 -41.07 45.96 4.82
C ARG A 274 -41.26 47.48 4.80
N VAL A 275 -41.30 48.11 5.97
CA VAL A 275 -41.44 49.56 6.14
C VAL A 275 -40.22 50.29 5.59
N ILE A 276 -39.00 49.83 5.91
CA ILE A 276 -37.76 50.39 5.35
C ILE A 276 -37.77 50.31 3.83
N LYS A 277 -38.11 49.15 3.25
CA LYS A 277 -38.21 48.99 1.79
C LYS A 277 -39.25 49.93 1.17
N ALA A 278 -40.38 50.12 1.84
CA ALA A 278 -41.41 51.05 1.38
C ALA A 278 -40.92 52.51 1.43
N GLN A 279 -40.19 52.89 2.48
CA GLN A 279 -39.57 54.21 2.63
C GLN A 279 -38.49 54.45 1.56
N ASP A 280 -37.59 53.49 1.34
CA ASP A 280 -36.56 53.57 0.31
C ASP A 280 -37.18 53.73 -1.09
N TYR A 281 -38.20 52.94 -1.40
CA TYR A 281 -38.95 53.06 -2.65
C TYR A 281 -39.58 54.46 -2.77
N ARG A 282 -40.18 54.96 -1.70
CA ARG A 282 -40.81 56.28 -1.67
C ARG A 282 -39.81 57.41 -1.87
N ILE A 283 -38.64 57.35 -1.21
CA ILE A 283 -37.54 58.31 -1.39
C ILE A 283 -37.10 58.31 -2.85
N ALA A 284 -36.82 57.14 -3.42
CA ALA A 284 -36.40 57.04 -4.83
C ALA A 284 -37.46 57.58 -5.80
N GLN A 285 -38.74 57.36 -5.51
CA GLN A 285 -39.85 57.90 -6.30
C GLN A 285 -39.91 59.43 -6.20
N LEU A 286 -39.81 59.99 -4.99
CA LEU A 286 -39.82 61.43 -4.73
C LEU A 286 -38.61 62.13 -5.35
N GLU A 287 -37.41 61.55 -5.26
CA GLU A 287 -36.21 62.08 -5.91
C GLU A 287 -36.35 62.17 -7.43
N LYS A 288 -36.90 61.11 -8.07
CA LYS A 288 -37.16 61.13 -9.51
C LYS A 288 -38.12 62.26 -9.88
N ARG A 289 -39.19 62.45 -9.10
CA ARG A 289 -40.16 63.54 -9.32
C ARG A 289 -39.53 64.91 -9.10
N ALA A 290 -38.76 65.08 -8.02
CA ALA A 290 -38.04 66.31 -7.74
C ALA A 290 -37.12 66.69 -8.91
N LYS A 291 -36.38 65.72 -9.48
CA LYS A 291 -35.55 65.95 -10.68
C LYS A 291 -36.36 66.41 -11.90
N ILE A 292 -37.54 65.84 -12.14
CA ILE A 292 -38.42 66.23 -13.25
C ILE A 292 -38.92 67.67 -13.03
N VAL A 293 -39.40 67.99 -11.82
CA VAL A 293 -39.88 69.32 -11.47
C VAL A 293 -38.75 70.34 -11.54
N GLN A 294 -37.57 70.04 -11.01
CA GLN A 294 -36.41 70.91 -11.07
C GLN A 294 -36.00 71.23 -12.52
N ARG A 295 -35.99 70.22 -13.40
CA ARG A 295 -35.73 70.43 -14.83
C ARG A 295 -36.78 71.35 -15.46
N ALA A 296 -38.06 71.13 -15.16
CA ALA A 296 -39.13 71.98 -15.64
C ALA A 296 -39.00 73.43 -15.11
N LEU A 297 -38.62 73.61 -13.84
CA LEU A 297 -38.38 74.93 -13.25
C LEU A 297 -37.19 75.64 -13.92
N GLN A 298 -36.11 74.92 -14.22
CA GLN A 298 -34.95 75.46 -14.93
C GLN A 298 -35.32 75.90 -16.36
N ASN A 299 -36.06 75.07 -17.10
CA ASN A 299 -36.53 75.39 -18.46
C ASN A 299 -37.44 76.63 -18.50
N ASN A 300 -38.14 76.92 -17.40
CA ASN A 300 -39.02 78.08 -17.26
C ASN A 300 -38.36 79.27 -16.52
N GLY A 301 -37.09 79.16 -16.12
CA GLY A 301 -36.38 80.22 -15.40
C GLY A 301 -36.84 80.46 -13.95
N LEU A 302 -37.66 79.58 -13.39
CA LEU A 302 -38.30 79.73 -12.09
C LEU A 302 -37.49 79.14 -10.92
N SER A 303 -36.40 78.41 -11.19
CA SER A 303 -35.62 77.68 -10.17
C SER A 303 -35.23 78.57 -8.99
N ARG A 304 -34.62 79.73 -9.26
CA ARG A 304 -34.09 80.62 -8.19
C ARG A 304 -35.20 81.22 -7.31
N GLU A 305 -36.37 81.50 -7.87
CA GLU A 305 -37.49 82.08 -7.12
C GLU A 305 -38.15 81.03 -6.25
N VAL A 306 -38.38 79.83 -6.80
CA VAL A 306 -38.92 78.69 -6.05
C VAL A 306 -37.96 78.26 -4.94
N ASP A 307 -36.66 78.17 -5.21
CA ASP A 307 -35.65 77.81 -4.20
C ASP A 307 -35.64 78.81 -3.03
N LYS A 308 -35.80 80.12 -3.30
CA LYS A 308 -35.93 81.15 -2.25
C LYS A 308 -37.20 80.98 -1.41
N ILE A 309 -38.35 80.75 -2.07
CA ILE A 309 -39.65 80.55 -1.39
C ILE A 309 -39.60 79.30 -0.53
N VAL A 310 -39.05 78.22 -1.07
CA VAL A 310 -38.90 76.93 -0.39
C VAL A 310 -37.96 77.08 0.81
N ALA A 311 -36.78 77.68 0.65
CA ALA A 311 -35.85 77.93 1.75
C ALA A 311 -36.48 78.77 2.88
N HIS A 312 -37.26 79.79 2.54
CA HIS A 312 -37.99 80.60 3.53
C HIS A 312 -39.10 79.78 4.23
N GLY A 313 -39.88 79.00 3.48
CA GLY A 313 -40.94 78.16 4.03
C GLY A 313 -40.42 77.05 4.95
N TRP A 314 -39.28 76.42 4.64
CA TRP A 314 -38.66 75.42 5.52
C TRP A 314 -38.14 76.02 6.83
N SER A 315 -37.66 77.26 6.81
CA SER A 315 -37.20 77.93 8.04
C SER A 315 -38.32 78.25 9.04
N GLN A 316 -39.58 78.20 8.59
CA GLN A 316 -40.77 78.51 9.40
C GLN A 316 -41.59 77.28 9.78
N ARG A 317 -41.23 76.09 9.30
CA ARG A 317 -42.03 74.88 9.47
C ARG A 317 -41.43 74.00 10.55
N GLU A 318 -42.20 73.72 11.60
CA GLU A 318 -41.86 72.66 12.54
C GLU A 318 -42.16 71.29 11.89
N LEU A 319 -41.23 70.35 12.04
CA LEU A 319 -41.37 68.99 11.55
C LEU A 319 -42.37 68.27 12.46
N GLU A 320 -43.61 68.12 11.99
CA GLU A 320 -44.63 67.31 12.66
C GLU A 320 -44.19 65.84 12.59
N VAL A 321 -43.70 65.32 13.71
CA VAL A 321 -43.48 63.89 13.90
C VAL A 321 -44.81 63.30 14.35
N PRO A 322 -45.37 62.30 13.66
CA PRO A 322 -46.60 61.64 14.11
C PRO A 322 -46.47 61.18 15.56
N GLU A 323 -47.47 61.52 16.40
CA GLU A 323 -47.48 61.13 17.82
C GLU A 323 -47.66 59.61 17.99
N ASP A 324 -48.34 58.97 17.03
CA ASP A 324 -48.62 57.53 17.03
C ASP A 324 -47.55 56.74 16.27
N GLN A 325 -46.88 55.83 16.98
CA GLN A 325 -45.82 54.99 16.41
C GLN A 325 -46.33 53.98 15.37
N GLU A 326 -47.58 53.53 15.47
CA GLU A 326 -48.17 52.60 14.50
C GLU A 326 -48.33 53.21 13.11
N GLU A 327 -48.54 54.53 13.01
CA GLU A 327 -48.64 55.23 11.73
C GLU A 327 -47.32 55.24 10.96
N LEU A 328 -46.19 55.12 11.66
CA LEU A 328 -44.86 55.05 11.05
C LEU A 328 -44.61 53.70 10.36
N TYR A 329 -45.35 52.65 10.73
CA TYR A 329 -45.25 51.31 10.16
C TYR A 329 -46.30 51.02 9.08
N ASP A 330 -47.21 51.95 8.80
CA ASP A 330 -48.26 51.80 7.80
C ASP A 330 -47.71 52.02 6.37
N ILE A 331 -47.58 50.93 5.63
CA ILE A 331 -47.07 50.93 4.25
C ILE A 331 -47.99 51.74 3.32
N GLU A 332 -49.31 51.75 3.57
CA GLU A 332 -50.27 52.48 2.72
C GLU A 332 -50.15 53.99 2.90
N LYS A 333 -49.74 54.45 4.08
CA LYS A 333 -49.40 55.87 4.33
C LYS A 333 -48.06 56.25 3.70
N ILE A 334 -47.07 55.36 3.74
CA ILE A 334 -45.74 55.59 3.13
C ILE A 334 -45.85 55.64 1.59
N ILE A 335 -46.58 54.70 1.00
CA ILE A 335 -46.82 54.60 -0.44
C ILE A 335 -48.33 54.72 -0.70
N PRO A 336 -48.87 55.95 -0.82
CA PRO A 336 -50.29 56.14 -1.06
C PRO A 336 -50.69 55.60 -2.43
N ALA A 337 -51.81 54.88 -2.49
CA ALA A 337 -52.34 54.31 -3.73
C ALA A 337 -52.69 55.39 -4.78
N GLN A 338 -53.10 56.57 -4.33
CA GLN A 338 -53.37 57.74 -5.18
C GLN A 338 -52.65 58.96 -4.62
N GLU A 339 -51.76 59.53 -5.42
CA GLU A 339 -50.99 60.70 -5.03
C GLU A 339 -51.56 61.97 -5.67
N LYS A 340 -51.83 62.98 -4.84
CA LYS A 340 -52.31 64.28 -5.30
C LYS A 340 -51.11 65.14 -5.70
N VAL A 341 -51.15 65.69 -6.91
CA VAL A 341 -50.12 66.60 -7.42
C VAL A 341 -50.59 68.04 -7.17
N HIS A 342 -49.69 68.88 -6.66
CA HIS A 342 -50.00 70.30 -6.47
C HIS A 342 -50.36 70.96 -7.83
N PRO A 343 -51.45 71.73 -7.94
CA PRO A 343 -51.90 72.31 -9.21
C PRO A 343 -50.81 73.12 -9.93
N GLY A 344 -49.96 73.84 -9.18
CA GLY A 344 -48.83 74.59 -9.75
C GLY A 344 -47.78 73.69 -10.44
N ILE A 345 -47.48 72.52 -9.87
CA ILE A 345 -46.56 71.55 -10.48
C ILE A 345 -47.21 70.93 -11.71
N TYR A 346 -48.50 70.58 -11.63
CA TYR A 346 -49.25 70.06 -12.76
C TYR A 346 -49.25 71.04 -13.94
N ASN A 347 -49.56 72.31 -13.68
CA ASN A 347 -49.54 73.36 -14.70
C ASN A 347 -48.15 73.57 -15.30
N LEU A 348 -47.10 73.58 -14.47
CA LEU A 348 -45.72 73.65 -14.95
C LEU A 348 -45.40 72.51 -15.92
N LEU A 349 -45.70 71.26 -15.55
CA LEU A 349 -45.46 70.10 -16.40
C LEU A 349 -46.35 70.10 -17.66
N LEU A 350 -47.59 70.59 -17.55
CA LEU A 350 -48.48 70.76 -18.69
C LEU A 350 -47.92 71.78 -19.68
N THR A 351 -47.41 72.92 -19.22
CA THR A 351 -46.78 73.91 -20.09
C THR A 351 -45.53 73.38 -20.78
N GLU A 352 -44.69 72.60 -20.08
CA GLU A 352 -43.54 71.91 -20.69
C GLU A 352 -43.99 70.90 -21.75
N LYS A 353 -45.05 70.12 -21.48
CA LYS A 353 -45.62 69.19 -22.45
C LYS A 353 -46.12 69.92 -23.69
N GLU A 354 -46.83 71.03 -23.54
CA GLU A 354 -47.32 71.82 -24.67
C GLU A 354 -46.19 72.47 -25.46
N LYS A 355 -45.18 73.03 -24.80
CA LYS A 355 -43.97 73.56 -25.46
C LYS A 355 -43.27 72.47 -26.26
N MET A 356 -43.05 71.31 -25.66
CA MET A 356 -42.43 70.18 -26.33
C MET A 356 -43.26 69.70 -27.53
N ALA A 357 -44.59 69.58 -27.36
CA ALA A 357 -45.49 69.18 -28.44
C ALA A 357 -45.45 70.17 -29.63
N ARG A 358 -45.39 71.48 -29.35
CA ARG A 358 -45.21 72.50 -30.40
C ARG A 358 -43.86 72.36 -31.09
N THR A 359 -42.78 72.20 -30.36
CA THR A 359 -41.43 71.98 -30.93
C THR A 359 -41.40 70.75 -31.82
N VAL A 360 -41.96 69.62 -31.37
CA VAL A 360 -42.06 68.39 -32.17
C VAL A 360 -42.91 68.60 -33.41
N SER A 361 -44.04 69.32 -33.30
CA SER A 361 -44.87 69.66 -34.45
C SER A 361 -44.10 70.51 -35.47
N ILE A 362 -43.35 71.53 -35.05
CA ILE A 362 -42.54 72.37 -35.95
C ILE A 362 -41.47 71.51 -36.63
N LEU A 363 -40.75 70.68 -35.88
CA LEU A 363 -39.73 69.79 -36.44
C LEU A 363 -40.32 68.81 -37.46
N THR A 364 -41.54 68.32 -37.22
CA THR A 364 -42.25 67.42 -38.14
C THR A 364 -42.64 68.15 -39.43
N ILE A 365 -43.11 69.40 -39.34
CA ILE A 365 -43.40 70.22 -40.51
C ILE A 365 -42.11 70.47 -41.30
N THR A 366 -41.03 70.92 -40.64
CA THR A 366 -39.74 71.16 -41.30
C THR A 366 -39.16 69.88 -41.92
N ALA A 367 -39.38 68.71 -41.32
CA ALA A 367 -38.97 67.44 -41.92
C ALA A 367 -39.74 67.17 -43.23
N LYS A 368 -41.07 67.36 -43.23
CA LYS A 368 -41.89 67.22 -44.44
C LYS A 368 -41.52 68.21 -45.53
N GLU A 369 -41.32 69.48 -45.19
CA GLU A 369 -40.89 70.51 -46.15
C GLU A 369 -39.56 70.14 -46.81
N LYS A 370 -38.62 69.58 -46.03
CA LYS A 370 -37.34 69.08 -46.57
C LYS A 370 -37.52 67.86 -47.48
N GLU A 371 -38.40 66.93 -47.11
CA GLU A 371 -38.74 65.77 -47.95
C GLU A 371 -39.35 66.21 -49.29
N GLU A 372 -40.30 67.16 -49.26
CA GLU A 372 -40.91 67.74 -50.46
C GLU A 372 -39.89 68.47 -51.34
N LEU A 373 -38.99 69.25 -50.72
CA LEU A 373 -37.91 69.93 -51.44
C LEU A 373 -36.92 68.94 -52.07
N MET A 374 -36.55 67.87 -51.37
CA MET A 374 -35.74 66.79 -51.94
C MET A 374 -36.45 66.14 -53.13
N ALA A 375 -37.73 65.82 -53.01
CA ALA A 375 -38.51 65.25 -54.11
C ALA A 375 -38.56 66.17 -55.34
N ALA A 376 -38.76 67.48 -55.13
CA ALA A 376 -38.78 68.47 -56.21
C ALA A 376 -37.40 68.61 -56.89
N LEU A 377 -36.31 68.60 -56.12
CA LEU A 377 -34.95 68.62 -56.65
C LEU A 377 -34.65 67.35 -57.45
N THR A 378 -35.06 66.18 -56.97
CA THR A 378 -34.91 64.91 -57.68
C THR A 378 -35.66 64.92 -59.00
N ALA A 379 -36.93 65.35 -59.02
CA ALA A 379 -37.71 65.46 -60.25
C ALA A 379 -37.08 66.46 -61.26
N ARG A 380 -36.52 67.57 -60.77
CA ARG A 380 -35.79 68.53 -61.61
C ARG A 380 -34.51 67.92 -62.18
N LEU A 381 -33.76 67.17 -61.38
CA LEU A 381 -32.57 66.45 -61.84
C LEU A 381 -32.92 65.43 -62.91
N GLU A 382 -34.00 64.65 -62.73
CA GLU A 382 -34.49 63.70 -63.73
C GLU A 382 -34.89 64.40 -65.03
N LYS A 383 -35.60 65.54 -64.96
CA LYS A 383 -35.96 66.33 -66.14
C LYS A 383 -34.73 66.85 -66.88
N LEU A 384 -33.77 67.43 -66.15
CA LEU A 384 -32.52 67.91 -66.74
C LEU A 384 -31.70 66.77 -67.35
N ALA A 385 -31.67 65.60 -66.71
CA ALA A 385 -31.01 64.43 -67.26
C ALA A 385 -31.69 63.95 -68.56
N ALA A 386 -33.03 63.98 -68.62
CA ALA A 386 -33.77 63.67 -69.83
C ALA A 386 -33.49 64.68 -70.96
N GLU A 387 -33.51 65.99 -70.66
CA GLU A 387 -33.17 67.06 -71.61
C GLU A 387 -31.73 66.94 -72.12
N CYS A 388 -30.76 66.63 -71.23
CA CYS A 388 -29.38 66.37 -71.64
C CYS A 388 -29.27 65.14 -72.55
N ASN A 389 -29.98 64.05 -72.26
CA ASN A 389 -29.99 62.86 -73.10
C ASN A 389 -30.62 63.13 -74.47
N GLU A 390 -31.71 63.92 -74.53
CA GLU A 390 -32.34 64.34 -75.78
C GLU A 390 -31.38 65.20 -76.62
N ALA A 391 -30.71 66.19 -76.01
CA ALA A 391 -29.71 67.00 -76.68
C ALA A 391 -28.53 66.17 -77.22
N ILE A 392 -28.08 65.15 -76.46
CA ILE A 392 -27.07 64.20 -76.93
C ILE A 392 -27.58 63.42 -78.15
N GLN A 393 -28.81 62.91 -78.11
CA GLN A 393 -29.41 62.18 -79.24
C GLN A 393 -29.57 63.07 -80.47
N GLU A 394 -29.99 64.33 -80.31
CA GLU A 394 -30.07 65.29 -81.40
C GLU A 394 -28.68 65.52 -82.02
N LEU A 395 -27.64 65.74 -81.21
CA LEU A 395 -26.27 65.89 -81.69
C LEU A 395 -25.79 64.64 -82.44
N ASP A 396 -26.06 63.44 -81.94
CA ASP A 396 -25.71 62.18 -82.60
C ASP A 396 -26.44 62.03 -83.95
N ASN A 397 -27.72 62.42 -84.02
CA ASN A 397 -28.50 62.43 -85.25
C ASN A 397 -27.94 63.43 -86.27
N TYR A 398 -27.58 64.65 -85.84
CA TYR A 398 -26.94 65.64 -86.70
C TYR A 398 -25.58 65.17 -87.21
N ALA A 399 -24.75 64.61 -86.33
CA ALA A 399 -23.45 64.05 -86.70
C ALA A 399 -23.60 62.91 -87.70
N SER A 400 -24.54 61.98 -87.46
CA SER A 400 -24.84 60.87 -88.37
C SER A 400 -25.37 61.35 -89.72
N GLY A 401 -26.25 62.36 -89.73
CA GLY A 401 -26.79 62.98 -90.94
C GLY A 401 -25.71 63.69 -91.75
N MET A 402 -24.80 64.40 -91.07
CA MET A 402 -23.62 65.00 -91.71
C MET A 402 -22.74 63.94 -92.38
N VAL A 403 -22.36 62.88 -91.66
CA VAL A 403 -21.55 61.77 -92.20
C VAL A 403 -22.24 61.13 -93.41
N PHE A 404 -23.55 60.90 -93.34
CA PHE A 404 -24.30 60.37 -94.48
C PHE A 404 -24.27 61.29 -95.69
N SER A 405 -24.46 62.60 -95.49
CA SER A 405 -24.44 63.59 -96.57
C SER A 405 -23.06 63.71 -97.23
N GLU A 406 -21.99 63.68 -96.43
CA GLU A 406 -20.60 63.68 -96.92
C GLU A 406 -20.30 62.40 -97.72
N GLU A 407 -20.71 61.23 -97.24
CA GLU A 407 -20.53 59.97 -97.97
C GLU A 407 -21.38 59.94 -99.26
N GLN A 408 -22.59 60.50 -99.25
CA GLN A 408 -23.41 60.63 -100.46
C GLN A 408 -22.75 61.53 -101.50
N GLN A 409 -22.21 62.68 -101.09
CA GLN A 409 -21.45 63.57 -101.97
C GLN A 409 -20.21 62.87 -102.53
N ARG A 410 -19.48 62.13 -101.68
CA ARG A 410 -18.33 61.31 -102.10
C ARG A 410 -18.71 60.27 -103.15
N VAL A 411 -19.82 59.55 -102.94
CA VAL A 411 -20.33 58.56 -103.89
C VAL A 411 -20.74 59.22 -105.23
N GLN A 412 -21.40 60.38 -105.19
CA GLN A 412 -21.77 61.13 -106.40
C GLN A 412 -20.53 61.61 -107.16
N ALA A 413 -19.53 62.17 -106.46
CA ALA A 413 -18.26 62.57 -107.06
C ALA A 413 -17.55 61.37 -107.72
N LEU A 414 -17.53 60.21 -107.06
CA LEU A 414 -16.97 58.98 -107.63
C LEU A 414 -17.74 58.49 -108.88
N LYS A 415 -19.08 58.60 -108.89
CA LYS A 415 -19.90 58.28 -110.09
C LYS A 415 -19.56 59.21 -111.25
N TRP A 416 -19.50 60.52 -111.00
CA TRP A 416 -19.11 61.50 -112.01
C TRP A 416 -17.71 61.24 -112.57
N VAL A 417 -16.72 60.96 -111.70
CA VAL A 417 -15.36 60.58 -112.14
C VAL A 417 -15.38 59.34 -113.03
N ARG A 418 -16.20 58.32 -112.71
CA ARG A 418 -16.35 57.12 -113.56
C ARG A 418 -16.97 57.44 -114.91
N GLU A 419 -17.98 58.30 -114.95
CA GLU A 419 -18.61 58.76 -116.19
C GLU A 419 -17.65 59.54 -117.07
N GLN A 420 -16.88 60.48 -116.49
CA GLN A 420 -15.83 61.21 -117.21
C GLN A 420 -14.76 60.27 -117.76
N ARG A 421 -14.30 59.29 -116.98
CA ARG A 421 -13.36 58.26 -117.46
C ARG A 421 -13.92 57.46 -118.63
N ARG A 422 -15.21 57.08 -118.59
CA ARG A 422 -15.87 56.40 -119.72
C ARG A 422 -15.99 57.30 -120.94
N HIS A 423 -16.32 58.58 -120.75
CA HIS A 423 -16.41 59.53 -121.85
C HIS A 423 -15.05 59.76 -122.51
N CYS A 424 -13.99 59.99 -121.72
CA CYS A 424 -12.63 60.05 -122.23
C CYS A 424 -12.23 58.76 -122.94
N ALA A 425 -12.55 57.58 -122.40
CA ALA A 425 -12.26 56.31 -123.07
C ALA A 425 -12.98 56.17 -124.43
N LYS A 426 -14.23 56.63 -124.53
CA LYS A 426 -14.96 56.71 -125.81
C LYS A 426 -14.29 57.67 -126.79
N LEU A 427 -13.95 58.89 -126.35
CA LEU A 427 -13.25 59.87 -127.18
C LEU A 427 -11.88 59.35 -127.64
N PHE A 428 -11.14 58.65 -126.77
CA PHE A 428 -9.88 57.99 -127.13
C PHE A 428 -10.09 56.90 -128.18
N TYR A 429 -11.14 56.08 -128.04
CA TYR A 429 -11.49 55.07 -129.02
C TYR A 429 -11.88 55.69 -130.37
N GLU A 430 -12.76 56.70 -130.38
CA GLU A 430 -13.14 57.46 -131.58
C GLU A 430 -11.93 58.12 -132.24
N LYS A 431 -11.02 58.72 -131.46
CA LYS A 431 -9.77 59.27 -131.95
C LYS A 431 -8.89 58.21 -132.60
N SER A 432 -8.71 57.06 -131.95
CA SER A 432 -7.92 55.95 -132.51
C SER A 432 -8.53 55.39 -133.80
N LEU A 433 -9.87 55.37 -133.91
CA LEU A 433 -10.56 54.95 -135.12
C LEU A 433 -10.29 55.93 -136.27
N LEU A 434 -10.37 57.24 -136.00
CA LEU A 434 -10.05 58.28 -136.99
C LEU A 434 -8.58 58.24 -137.41
N GLU A 435 -7.66 58.05 -136.47
CA GLU A 435 -6.23 57.88 -136.78
C GLU A 435 -5.98 56.64 -137.65
N SER A 436 -6.66 55.51 -137.40
CA SER A 436 -6.54 54.32 -138.26
C SER A 436 -7.11 54.50 -139.67
N VAL A 437 -8.17 55.31 -139.84
CA VAL A 437 -8.72 55.63 -141.17
C VAL A 437 -7.79 56.58 -141.94
N VAL A 438 -7.09 57.48 -141.24
CA VAL A 438 -6.08 58.36 -141.84
C VAL A 438 -4.79 57.60 -142.20
N GLU A 439 -4.46 56.52 -141.49
CA GLU A 439 -3.36 55.62 -141.87
C GLU A 439 -3.70 54.64 -143.02
N GLU A 440 -4.99 54.43 -143.35
CA GLU A 440 -5.40 53.62 -144.53
C GLU A 440 -5.55 54.45 -145.84
N ASP A 441 -5.66 55.78 -145.75
CA ASP A 441 -5.72 56.70 -146.90
C ASP A 441 -4.38 57.45 -147.15
N GLY A 442 -3.29 56.95 -146.55
CA GLY A 442 -1.91 57.40 -146.81
C GLY A 442 -1.13 56.45 -147.70
#